data_AF-A0A813C9S2-F1
#
_entry.id   AF-A0A813C9S2-F1
#
_cell.length_a   1.000
_cell.length_b   1.000
_cell.length_c   1.000
_cell.angle_alpha   90.00
_cell.angle_beta   90.00
_cell.angle_gamma   90.00
#
_symmetry.space_group_name_H-M   'P 1'
#
loop_
_entity.id
_entity.type
_entity.pdbx_description
1 polymer ?
#
loop_
_entity_poly.entity_id
_entity_poly.type
_entity_poly.pdbx_seq_one_letter_code
_entity_poly.pdbx_strand_id
1 'polypeptide(L)'
;MARAPGRAGPGFYYVVIPSKPEDKMYQVYHPERSVRYEDLSFIRTVREILFHKAQAPCIDEYRKNLRKDLFDFSSEPQDNDREVRCGVKEEKDRVEDALRKIGDDQLELLQSMTSLKGVTLVEPSKSPDKKGVFMFYAKSSDNPVNSRAIDLCWTAGLPPEEVRGTCILSRTEEVVEEFCRDATWRRCDFTLDDCASHAAWLQDARQRRVESGQKREDDSRWFANLADCEAPMPGGAIDGAVWKQSDDEIDICFDAGPFAGIRATRRDINVQYTKRTLFVRLRGRVLCNAELAGEVDPQGCCWTFDRDRYALQVTLCKSRATAWERLIRREVPGKGHGHKEVQSNFPACAAVECGGRRSKSLLIGRRQGFAEGRRGTCMKFVVCICILFCLVLQLQPLLEKFSVQCTASTSDQGVAASKPFCGWP
;
A
#
# COMPACT_ATOMS: atom_id res chain seq x y z
N MET A 1 19.09 46.81 -17.00
CA MET A 1 18.38 46.00 -15.98
C MET A 1 17.14 46.74 -15.54
N ALA A 2 15.97 46.42 -16.13
CA ALA A 2 14.70 46.98 -15.68
C ALA A 2 14.42 46.48 -14.26
N ARG A 3 14.10 47.38 -13.33
CA ARG A 3 13.65 47.00 -11.98
C ARG A 3 12.44 46.09 -12.14
N ALA A 4 12.52 44.88 -11.57
CA ALA A 4 11.37 43.99 -11.48
C ALA A 4 10.20 44.78 -10.86
N PRO A 5 8.97 44.67 -11.42
CA PRO A 5 7.80 45.35 -10.88
C PRO A 5 7.74 45.10 -9.37
N GLY A 6 7.60 46.17 -8.58
CA GLY A 6 7.79 46.16 -7.14
C GLY A 6 7.06 44.98 -6.48
N ARG A 7 7.82 44.09 -5.82
CA ARG A 7 7.24 42.96 -5.08
C ARG A 7 6.22 43.49 -4.07
N ALA A 8 4.97 43.04 -4.19
CA ALA A 8 3.83 43.51 -3.40
C ALA A 8 3.82 43.00 -1.94
N GLY A 9 4.87 42.31 -1.49
CA GLY A 9 4.98 41.80 -0.11
C GLY A 9 5.80 40.51 -0.03
N PRO A 10 5.88 39.88 1.15
CA PRO A 10 6.39 38.52 1.31
C PRO A 10 5.39 37.53 0.70
N GLY A 11 5.86 36.62 -0.14
CA GLY A 11 5.06 35.61 -0.82
C GLY A 11 5.91 34.84 -1.81
N PHE A 12 5.29 33.98 -2.61
CA PHE A 12 5.99 33.26 -3.68
C PHE A 12 5.12 33.07 -4.93
N TYR A 13 5.77 32.91 -6.07
CA TYR A 13 5.12 32.52 -7.33
C TYR A 13 5.12 31.01 -7.53
N TYR A 14 4.04 30.52 -8.13
CA TYR A 14 3.92 29.16 -8.64
C TYR A 14 3.27 29.17 -10.02
N VAL A 15 3.44 28.10 -10.81
CA VAL A 15 2.93 28.03 -12.18
C VAL A 15 1.77 27.03 -12.27
N VAL A 16 0.72 27.41 -12.99
CA VAL A 16 -0.38 26.53 -13.36
C VAL A 16 -0.20 26.08 -14.81
N ILE A 17 -0.29 24.78 -15.06
CA ILE A 17 -0.31 24.15 -16.38
C ILE A 17 -1.73 23.63 -16.64
N PRO A 18 -2.57 24.38 -17.38
CA PRO A 18 -3.89 23.91 -17.76
C PRO A 18 -3.83 22.60 -18.56
N SER A 19 -4.84 21.75 -18.41
CA SER A 19 -4.93 20.47 -19.13
C SER A 19 -5.11 20.64 -20.64
N LYS A 20 -5.84 21.67 -21.05
CA LYS A 20 -6.10 21.98 -22.44
C LYS A 20 -4.88 22.66 -23.09
N PRO A 21 -4.40 22.20 -24.25
CA PRO A 21 -3.21 22.76 -24.89
C PRO A 21 -3.40 24.22 -25.34
N GLU A 22 -4.63 24.62 -25.67
CA GLU A 22 -4.99 25.99 -26.07
C GLU A 22 -4.89 27.01 -24.92
N ASP A 23 -5.05 26.56 -23.67
CA ASP A 23 -4.99 27.42 -22.50
C ASP A 23 -3.52 27.70 -22.16
N LYS A 24 -3.14 28.98 -22.05
CA LYS A 24 -1.77 29.39 -21.75
C LYS A 24 -1.40 29.04 -20.31
N MET A 25 -0.16 28.60 -20.09
CA MET A 25 0.40 28.53 -18.73
C MET A 25 0.41 29.93 -18.11
N TYR A 26 0.15 30.02 -16.82
CA TYR A 26 0.17 31.29 -16.10
C TYR A 26 0.77 31.11 -14.70
N GLN A 27 1.42 32.17 -14.24
CA GLN A 27 1.95 32.24 -12.88
C GLN A 27 0.93 32.87 -11.93
N VAL A 28 0.88 32.38 -10.70
CA VAL A 28 0.00 32.89 -9.65
C VAL A 28 0.87 33.27 -8.45
N TYR A 29 0.57 34.45 -7.88
CA TYR A 29 1.23 34.91 -6.66
C TYR A 29 0.44 34.44 -5.43
N HIS A 30 1.13 33.79 -4.49
CA HIS A 30 0.56 33.45 -3.19
C HIS A 30 1.06 34.47 -2.14
N PRO A 31 0.16 35.30 -1.57
CA PRO A 31 0.54 36.48 -0.78
C PRO A 31 0.91 36.19 0.69
N GLU A 32 0.88 34.95 1.15
CA GLU A 32 0.90 34.65 2.58
C GLU A 32 2.32 34.45 3.15
N ARG A 33 2.54 34.97 4.36
CA ARG A 33 3.79 34.93 5.13
C ARG A 33 4.20 33.54 5.60
N SER A 34 3.34 32.56 5.45
CA SER A 34 3.62 31.22 5.93
C SER A 34 4.52 30.51 4.92
N VAL A 35 5.81 30.75 5.14
CA VAL A 35 6.90 30.14 4.39
C VAL A 35 7.00 28.64 4.67
N ARG A 36 6.28 28.12 5.68
CA ARG A 36 6.34 26.72 6.07
C ARG A 36 5.62 25.87 5.04
N TYR A 37 6.27 24.78 4.64
CA TYR A 37 5.68 23.76 3.76
C TYR A 37 4.29 23.27 4.24
N GLU A 38 4.07 23.26 5.54
CA GLU A 38 2.84 22.83 6.24
C GLU A 38 1.66 23.81 6.11
N ASP A 39 1.81 24.92 5.38
CA ASP A 39 0.72 25.87 5.21
C ASP A 39 -0.50 25.24 4.51
N LEU A 40 -1.63 25.27 5.20
CA LEU A 40 -2.89 24.74 4.71
C LEU A 40 -3.55 25.69 3.70
N SER A 41 -3.26 26.99 3.76
CA SER A 41 -3.86 27.96 2.84
C SER A 41 -3.44 27.71 1.40
N PHE A 42 -2.15 27.38 1.18
CA PHE A 42 -1.65 27.03 -0.14
C PHE A 42 -2.32 25.76 -0.66
N ILE A 43 -2.49 24.73 0.19
CA ILE A 43 -3.18 23.49 -0.21
C ILE A 43 -4.64 23.77 -0.59
N ARG A 44 -5.31 24.67 0.12
CA ARG A 44 -6.65 25.14 -0.26
C ARG A 44 -6.65 25.81 -1.63
N THR A 45 -5.72 26.73 -1.89
CA THR A 45 -5.60 27.38 -3.20
C THR A 45 -5.33 26.36 -4.31
N VAL A 46 -4.43 25.39 -4.08
CA VAL A 46 -4.15 24.28 -5.00
C VAL A 46 -5.43 23.52 -5.31
N ARG A 47 -6.24 23.21 -4.30
CA ARG A 47 -7.50 22.49 -4.49
C ARG A 47 -8.51 23.31 -5.29
N GLU A 48 -8.70 24.59 -4.96
CA GLU A 48 -9.65 25.46 -5.66
C GLU A 48 -9.35 25.54 -7.16
N ILE A 49 -8.07 25.55 -7.53
CA ILE A 49 -7.60 25.54 -8.91
C ILE A 49 -7.82 24.16 -9.56
N LEU A 50 -7.48 23.07 -8.85
CA LEU A 50 -7.49 21.72 -9.42
C LEU A 50 -8.89 21.09 -9.51
N PHE A 51 -9.79 21.44 -8.59
CA PHE A 51 -11.11 20.83 -8.45
C PHE A 51 -12.23 21.85 -8.62
N HIS A 52 -12.09 22.81 -9.55
CA HIS A 52 -13.09 23.85 -9.90
C HIS A 52 -14.45 23.64 -9.22
N LYS A 53 -14.91 24.60 -8.39
CA LYS A 53 -16.06 24.59 -7.45
C LYS A 53 -17.27 23.66 -7.72
N ALA A 54 -17.51 23.25 -8.96
CA ALA A 54 -18.59 22.35 -9.39
C ALA A 54 -18.36 20.85 -9.15
N GLN A 55 -17.14 20.36 -8.85
CA GLN A 55 -16.87 18.90 -8.78
C GLN A 55 -16.26 18.39 -7.48
N ALA A 56 -15.96 19.25 -6.50
CA ALA A 56 -15.63 18.75 -5.17
C ALA A 56 -16.94 18.24 -4.53
N PRO A 57 -17.11 16.94 -4.24
CA PRO A 57 -18.23 16.48 -3.43
C PRO A 57 -18.23 17.33 -2.16
N CYS A 58 -19.42 17.82 -1.79
CA CYS A 58 -19.58 18.62 -0.59
C CYS A 58 -18.92 17.87 0.58
N ILE A 59 -18.17 18.57 1.44
CA ILE A 59 -17.54 17.97 2.63
C ILE A 59 -18.56 17.19 3.45
N ASP A 60 -19.82 17.65 3.48
CA ASP A 60 -20.92 16.96 4.12
C ASP A 60 -21.31 15.66 3.43
N GLU A 61 -21.23 15.59 2.11
CA GLU A 61 -21.49 14.38 1.34
C GLU A 61 -20.40 13.34 1.57
N TYR A 62 -19.13 13.76 1.62
CA TYR A 62 -18.05 12.85 2.04
C TYR A 62 -18.20 12.40 3.48
N ARG A 63 -18.54 13.30 4.42
CA ARG A 63 -18.83 12.91 5.81
C ARG A 63 -19.96 11.89 5.87
N LYS A 64 -21.00 12.08 5.06
CA LYS A 64 -22.10 11.12 4.92
C LYS A 64 -21.61 9.80 4.34
N ASN A 65 -20.77 9.80 3.31
CA ASN A 65 -20.24 8.58 2.69
C ASN A 65 -19.26 7.85 3.62
N LEU A 66 -18.32 8.54 4.26
CA LEU A 66 -17.40 7.96 5.24
C LEU A 66 -18.16 7.39 6.46
N ARG A 67 -19.18 8.12 6.95
CA ARG A 67 -20.08 7.59 7.98
C ARG A 67 -20.84 6.38 7.44
N LYS A 68 -21.37 6.43 6.23
CA LYS A 68 -22.07 5.31 5.62
C LYS A 68 -21.15 4.10 5.50
N ASP A 69 -19.95 4.24 4.95
CA ASP A 69 -18.98 3.17 4.80
C ASP A 69 -18.60 2.58 6.16
N LEU A 70 -18.28 3.41 7.16
CA LEU A 70 -18.00 2.96 8.53
C LEU A 70 -19.20 2.26 9.20
N PHE A 71 -20.43 2.61 8.82
CA PHE A 71 -21.65 2.04 9.39
C PHE A 71 -22.16 0.80 8.61
N ASP A 72 -21.96 0.73 7.31
CA ASP A 72 -22.34 -0.39 6.45
C ASP A 72 -21.44 -1.61 6.73
N PHE A 73 -20.21 -1.39 7.22
CA PHE A 73 -19.38 -2.45 7.81
C PHE A 73 -20.00 -3.09 9.08
N SER A 74 -21.05 -2.49 9.67
CA SER A 74 -21.72 -3.00 10.88
C SER A 74 -23.03 -3.75 10.60
N SER A 75 -23.29 -4.19 9.35
CA SER A 75 -24.42 -5.09 9.08
C SER A 75 -24.41 -6.26 10.06
N GLU A 76 -25.51 -6.43 10.78
CA GLU A 76 -25.59 -7.22 12.01
C GLU A 76 -24.99 -8.63 11.86
N PRO A 77 -23.89 -8.97 12.57
CA PRO A 77 -23.41 -10.34 12.60
C PRO A 77 -24.43 -11.21 13.32
N GLN A 78 -24.89 -12.29 12.67
CA GLN A 78 -25.82 -13.27 13.23
C GLN A 78 -25.33 -13.77 14.61
N ASP A 79 -26.15 -13.46 15.62
CA ASP A 79 -26.26 -13.82 17.05
C ASP A 79 -25.15 -14.43 17.92
N ASN A 80 -23.98 -14.82 17.45
CA ASN A 80 -23.09 -15.65 18.30
C ASN A 80 -21.85 -14.98 18.93
N ASP A 81 -21.50 -13.73 18.61
CA ASP A 81 -20.28 -13.09 19.16
C ASP A 81 -20.56 -11.77 19.89
N ARG A 82 -21.12 -11.87 21.10
CA ARG A 82 -21.41 -10.72 21.98
C ARG A 82 -20.15 -9.98 22.43
N GLU A 83 -19.02 -10.67 22.55
CA GLU A 83 -17.75 -10.10 23.01
C GLU A 83 -17.05 -9.30 21.91
N VAL A 84 -17.09 -9.79 20.66
CA VAL A 84 -16.60 -9.07 19.48
C VAL A 84 -17.39 -7.78 19.24
N ARG A 85 -18.71 -7.79 19.48
CA ARG A 85 -19.56 -6.59 19.37
C ARG A 85 -19.15 -5.46 20.32
N CYS A 86 -18.64 -5.77 21.51
CA CYS A 86 -18.21 -4.75 22.48
C CYS A 86 -16.93 -4.04 22.01
N GLY A 87 -15.95 -4.80 21.53
CA GLY A 87 -14.70 -4.24 21.01
C GLY A 87 -14.90 -3.38 19.76
N VAL A 88 -15.75 -3.82 18.82
CA VAL A 88 -16.06 -3.04 17.61
C VAL A 88 -16.78 -1.74 17.94
N LYS A 89 -17.71 -1.76 18.90
CA LYS A 89 -18.40 -0.55 19.34
C LYS A 89 -17.45 0.45 20.02
N GLU A 90 -16.59 -0.02 20.91
CA GLU A 90 -15.60 0.85 21.56
C GLU A 90 -14.64 1.49 20.55
N GLU A 91 -14.18 0.75 19.55
CA GLU A 91 -13.29 1.29 18.52
C GLU A 91 -14.03 2.28 17.60
N LYS A 92 -15.30 2.00 17.27
CA LYS A 92 -16.16 2.94 16.54
C LYS A 92 -16.33 4.26 17.30
N ASP A 93 -16.65 4.19 18.59
CA ASP A 93 -16.83 5.37 19.43
C ASP A 93 -15.51 6.17 19.52
N ARG A 94 -14.35 5.50 19.59
CA ARG A 94 -13.03 6.16 19.54
C ARG A 94 -12.77 6.86 18.21
N VAL A 95 -13.10 6.24 17.08
CA VAL A 95 -12.95 6.83 15.75
C VAL A 95 -13.88 8.03 15.59
N GLU A 96 -15.13 7.94 16.04
CA GLU A 96 -16.05 9.09 16.02
C GLU A 96 -15.55 10.25 16.88
N ASP A 97 -15.07 9.97 18.09
CA ASP A 97 -14.48 10.99 18.97
C ASP A 97 -13.21 11.61 18.37
N ALA A 98 -12.40 10.83 17.67
CA ALA A 98 -11.24 11.34 16.94
C ALA A 98 -11.68 12.25 15.78
N LEU A 99 -12.67 11.82 14.98
CA LEU A 99 -13.21 12.61 13.87
C LEU A 99 -13.88 13.90 14.33
N ARG A 100 -14.54 13.92 15.49
CA ARG A 100 -15.13 15.14 16.08
C ARG A 100 -14.08 16.14 16.56
N LYS A 101 -12.88 15.65 16.93
CA LYS A 101 -11.75 16.49 17.38
C LYS A 101 -10.97 17.08 16.21
N ILE A 102 -11.09 16.50 15.03
CA ILE A 102 -10.49 17.02 13.79
C ILE A 102 -11.38 18.15 13.30
N GLY A 103 -10.83 19.37 13.23
CA GLY A 103 -11.57 20.52 12.69
C GLY A 103 -11.92 20.30 11.22
N ASP A 104 -13.01 20.91 10.75
CA ASP A 104 -13.52 20.79 9.38
C ASP A 104 -12.41 21.05 8.34
N ASP A 105 -11.58 22.06 8.61
CA ASP A 105 -10.40 22.46 7.84
C ASP A 105 -9.35 21.34 7.68
N GLN A 106 -9.18 20.50 8.70
CA GLN A 106 -8.18 19.42 8.71
C GLN A 106 -8.68 18.17 7.98
N LEU A 107 -9.99 17.87 8.07
CA LEU A 107 -10.60 16.78 7.31
C LEU A 107 -10.62 17.11 5.81
N GLU A 108 -10.92 18.37 5.49
CA GLU A 108 -10.85 18.92 4.15
C GLU A 108 -9.42 18.83 3.56
N LEU A 109 -8.41 19.16 4.36
CA LEU A 109 -7.01 18.98 4.00
C LEU A 109 -6.69 17.51 3.73
N LEU A 110 -7.16 16.60 4.58
CA LEU A 110 -6.85 15.17 4.47
C LEU A 110 -7.47 14.55 3.22
N GLN A 111 -8.68 14.95 2.84
CA GLN A 111 -9.30 14.60 1.55
C GLN A 111 -8.54 15.19 0.36
N SER A 112 -8.05 16.42 0.51
CA SER A 112 -7.24 17.07 -0.51
C SER A 112 -5.94 16.28 -0.71
N MET A 113 -5.29 15.84 0.36
CA MET A 113 -4.08 15.04 0.27
C MET A 113 -4.29 13.64 -0.34
N THR A 114 -5.46 13.03 -0.18
CA THR A 114 -5.75 11.70 -0.78
C THR A 114 -6.20 11.77 -2.24
N SER A 115 -6.79 12.88 -2.66
CA SER A 115 -7.25 13.12 -4.05
C SER A 115 -6.20 13.81 -4.92
N LEU A 116 -5.20 14.45 -4.31
CA LEU A 116 -4.06 15.03 -5.00
C LEU A 116 -2.95 13.98 -5.15
N LYS A 117 -2.39 13.91 -6.35
CA LYS A 117 -1.16 13.20 -6.63
C LYS A 117 -0.03 14.21 -6.72
N GLY A 118 0.99 14.01 -5.88
CA GLY A 118 2.24 14.76 -5.92
C GLY A 118 3.30 13.98 -6.69
N VAL A 119 4.02 14.65 -7.58
CA VAL A 119 5.21 14.13 -8.26
C VAL A 119 6.39 15.02 -7.94
N THR A 120 7.45 14.43 -7.40
CA THR A 120 8.70 15.12 -7.10
C THR A 120 9.58 15.13 -8.35
N LEU A 121 9.63 16.27 -9.04
CA LEU A 121 10.47 16.45 -10.23
C LEU A 121 11.94 16.60 -9.86
N VAL A 122 12.23 17.24 -8.73
CA VAL A 122 13.58 17.33 -8.15
C VAL A 122 13.45 17.22 -6.64
N GLU A 123 14.18 16.28 -6.04
CA GLU A 123 14.28 16.22 -4.59
C GLU A 123 15.08 17.41 -4.08
N PRO A 124 14.56 18.10 -3.06
CA PRO A 124 15.29 19.21 -2.49
C PRO A 124 16.51 18.68 -1.72
N SER A 125 17.57 19.47 -1.63
CA SER A 125 18.85 19.06 -1.05
C SER A 125 19.41 20.15 -0.14
N LYS A 126 20.27 19.74 0.80
CA LYS A 126 20.92 20.61 1.80
C LYS A 126 21.76 21.72 1.21
N SER A 127 22.20 21.58 -0.04
CA SER A 127 22.96 22.65 -0.70
C SER A 127 22.02 23.79 -1.08
N PRO A 128 22.37 25.05 -0.77
CA PRO A 128 21.50 26.21 -0.96
C PRO A 128 21.08 26.43 -2.43
N ASP A 129 21.88 25.95 -3.38
CA ASP A 129 21.62 26.09 -4.81
C ASP A 129 20.68 25.00 -5.37
N LYS A 130 20.38 23.95 -4.59
CA LYS A 130 19.55 22.82 -5.03
C LYS A 130 18.16 22.89 -4.43
N LYS A 131 17.25 23.42 -5.22
CA LYS A 131 15.84 23.58 -4.87
C LYS A 131 15.05 22.37 -5.35
N GLY A 132 14.08 21.93 -4.55
CA GLY A 132 13.14 20.89 -4.95
C GLY A 132 12.02 21.47 -5.79
N VAL A 133 11.56 20.69 -6.76
CA VAL A 133 10.45 21.07 -7.65
C VAL A 133 9.39 19.99 -7.56
N PHE A 134 8.16 20.42 -7.27
CA PHE A 134 7.02 19.54 -7.01
C PHE A 134 5.88 19.90 -7.96
N MET A 135 5.27 18.88 -8.52
CA MET A 135 4.07 18.98 -9.34
C MET A 135 2.89 18.35 -8.60
N PHE A 136 1.76 19.05 -8.53
CA PHE A 136 0.51 18.57 -7.96
C PHE A 136 -0.58 18.52 -9.02
N TYR A 137 -1.36 17.44 -9.06
CA TYR A 137 -2.52 17.30 -9.94
C TYR A 137 -3.60 16.42 -9.29
N ALA A 138 -4.84 16.52 -9.77
CA ALA A 138 -5.94 15.70 -9.28
C ALA A 138 -5.88 14.27 -9.84
N LYS A 139 -6.02 13.27 -8.95
CA LYS A 139 -6.11 11.85 -9.34
C LYS A 139 -7.51 11.53 -9.84
N SER A 140 -7.84 11.93 -11.07
CA SER A 140 -9.09 11.58 -11.74
C SER A 140 -8.82 11.05 -13.14
N SER A 141 -9.41 9.89 -13.47
CA SER A 141 -9.40 9.29 -14.80
C SER A 141 -10.16 10.12 -15.83
N ASP A 142 -11.14 10.89 -15.37
CA ASP A 142 -12.09 11.62 -16.23
C ASP A 142 -11.49 12.91 -16.78
N ASN A 143 -10.38 13.36 -16.18
CA ASN A 143 -9.66 14.53 -16.64
C ASN A 143 -8.88 14.23 -17.95
N PRO A 144 -8.81 15.20 -18.88
CA PRO A 144 -8.03 15.05 -20.10
C PRO A 144 -6.53 14.97 -19.81
N VAL A 145 -5.81 14.24 -20.66
CA VAL A 145 -4.36 14.07 -20.57
C VAL A 145 -3.66 15.42 -20.78
N ASN A 146 -2.74 15.76 -19.87
CA ASN A 146 -1.96 17.00 -19.92
C ASN A 146 -0.58 16.73 -20.54
N SER A 147 -0.50 16.78 -21.87
CA SER A 147 0.74 16.49 -22.61
C SER A 147 1.92 17.37 -22.19
N ARG A 148 1.69 18.65 -21.88
CA ARG A 148 2.74 19.57 -21.42
C ARG A 148 3.35 19.15 -20.08
N ALA A 149 2.52 18.68 -19.14
CA ALA A 149 3.00 18.17 -17.86
C ALA A 149 3.78 16.85 -18.03
N ILE A 150 3.33 15.98 -18.94
CA ILE A 150 4.03 14.74 -19.29
C ILE A 150 5.39 15.05 -19.91
N ASP A 151 5.44 15.97 -20.88
CA ASP A 151 6.68 16.40 -21.55
C ASP A 151 7.67 17.00 -20.54
N LEU A 152 7.18 17.76 -19.55
CA LEU A 152 8.01 18.28 -18.48
C LEU A 152 8.59 17.17 -17.59
N CYS A 153 7.78 16.17 -17.21
CA CYS A 153 8.26 15.01 -16.45
C CYS A 153 9.31 14.22 -17.23
N TRP A 154 9.03 13.97 -18.51
CA TRP A 154 9.95 13.29 -19.42
C TRP A 154 11.26 14.07 -19.58
N THR A 155 11.19 15.39 -19.76
CA THR A 155 12.37 16.26 -19.87
C THR A 155 13.19 16.27 -18.59
N ALA A 156 12.55 16.17 -17.43
CA ALA A 156 13.24 16.01 -16.16
C ALA A 156 13.90 14.61 -16.04
N GLY A 157 13.61 13.65 -16.92
CA GLY A 157 14.14 12.29 -16.89
C GLY A 157 13.33 11.32 -16.03
N LEU A 158 12.07 11.67 -15.69
CA LEU A 158 11.15 10.73 -15.06
C LEU A 158 10.61 9.73 -16.08
N PRO A 159 10.26 8.49 -15.65
CA PRO A 159 9.56 7.56 -16.51
C PRO A 159 8.24 8.16 -17.00
N PRO A 160 7.75 7.73 -18.18
CA PRO A 160 6.52 8.25 -18.74
C PRO A 160 5.37 7.85 -17.81
N GLU A 161 4.76 8.85 -17.19
CA GLU A 161 3.59 8.70 -16.34
C GLU A 161 2.44 9.51 -16.94
N GLU A 162 1.25 8.92 -17.00
CA GLU A 162 0.09 9.63 -17.49
C GLU A 162 -0.37 10.68 -16.47
N VAL A 163 -0.16 11.95 -16.81
CA VAL A 163 -0.62 13.09 -16.02
C VAL A 163 -1.91 13.62 -16.65
N ARG A 164 -2.97 13.69 -15.85
CA ARG A 164 -4.31 14.14 -16.28
C ARG A 164 -4.74 15.37 -15.50
N GLY A 165 -5.48 16.25 -16.17
CA GLY A 165 -6.04 17.46 -15.58
C GLY A 165 -5.04 18.61 -15.47
N THR A 166 -5.50 19.71 -14.88
CA THR A 166 -4.65 20.87 -14.59
C THR A 166 -3.57 20.45 -13.60
N CYS A 167 -2.38 21.03 -13.72
CA CYS A 167 -1.26 20.77 -12.81
C CYS A 167 -0.75 22.07 -12.20
N ILE A 168 -0.20 21.98 -11.00
CA ILE A 168 0.44 23.09 -10.30
C ILE A 168 1.89 22.73 -10.03
N LEU A 169 2.80 23.62 -10.43
CA LEU A 169 4.23 23.51 -10.16
C LEU A 169 4.64 24.51 -9.10
N SER A 170 5.36 24.01 -8.11
CA SER A 170 5.90 24.79 -7.01
C SER A 170 7.34 24.41 -6.73
N ARG A 171 8.07 25.33 -6.12
CA ARG A 171 9.46 25.11 -5.74
C ARG A 171 9.62 25.26 -4.24
N THR A 172 10.48 24.43 -3.67
CA THR A 172 10.87 24.49 -2.26
C THR A 172 12.37 24.53 -2.14
N GLU A 173 12.86 25.14 -1.07
CA GLU A 173 14.27 25.14 -0.70
C GLU A 173 14.43 24.78 0.76
N GLU A 174 15.54 24.11 1.07
CA GLU A 174 15.94 23.80 2.44
C GLU A 174 16.50 25.07 3.09
N VAL A 175 16.00 25.40 4.27
CA VAL A 175 16.48 26.54 5.06
C VAL A 175 16.90 26.06 6.42
N VAL A 176 18.16 26.31 6.75
CA VAL A 176 18.67 26.14 8.10
C VAL A 176 18.56 27.50 8.78
N GLU A 177 17.59 27.65 9.68
CA GLU A 177 17.47 28.87 10.50
C GLU A 177 18.65 28.93 11.48
N GLU A 178 19.18 30.13 11.74
CA GLU A 178 20.40 30.38 12.53
C GLU A 178 20.42 29.70 13.92
N PHE A 179 19.25 29.38 14.46
CA PHE A 179 19.08 28.75 15.78
C PHE A 179 18.36 27.38 15.75
N CYS A 180 18.08 26.84 14.56
CA CYS A 180 17.42 25.54 14.42
C CYS A 180 18.40 24.50 13.86
N ARG A 181 18.62 23.41 14.60
CA ARG A 181 19.44 22.28 14.12
C ARG A 181 18.77 21.50 13.01
N ASP A 182 17.44 21.54 12.99
CA ASP A 182 16.64 20.85 12.01
C ASP A 182 16.38 21.78 10.83
N ALA A 183 16.69 21.29 9.63
CA ALA A 183 16.37 21.99 8.41
C ALA A 183 14.85 22.12 8.25
N THR A 184 14.39 23.31 7.90
CA THR A 184 13.00 23.57 7.56
C THR A 184 12.85 23.71 6.05
N TRP A 185 11.69 23.32 5.52
CA TRP A 185 11.39 23.44 4.11
C TRP A 185 10.55 24.68 3.87
N ARG A 186 10.98 25.50 2.90
CA ARG A 186 10.27 26.73 2.56
C ARG A 186 9.91 26.80 1.09
N ARG A 187 8.72 27.31 0.76
CA ARG A 187 8.34 27.57 -0.64
C ARG A 187 9.05 28.82 -1.16
N CYS A 188 9.47 28.79 -2.43
CA CYS A 188 10.12 29.91 -3.10
C CYS A 188 9.61 30.07 -4.53
N ASP A 189 9.99 31.16 -5.19
CA ASP A 189 9.49 31.51 -6.51
C ASP A 189 9.77 30.43 -7.56
N PHE A 190 8.71 30.03 -8.24
CA PHE A 190 8.72 29.25 -9.47
C PHE A 190 7.95 30.03 -10.54
N THR A 191 8.65 30.50 -11.56
CA THR A 191 8.12 31.39 -12.60
C THR A 191 7.90 30.66 -13.92
N LEU A 192 7.30 31.31 -14.91
CA LEU A 192 7.14 30.73 -16.25
C LEU A 192 8.48 30.45 -16.94
N ASP A 193 9.53 31.23 -16.64
CA ASP A 193 10.88 31.00 -17.18
C ASP A 193 11.45 29.67 -16.66
N ASP A 194 11.09 29.28 -15.44
CA ASP A 194 11.47 28.00 -14.86
C ASP A 194 10.81 26.80 -15.56
N CYS A 195 9.71 27.01 -16.30
CA CYS A 195 9.08 25.96 -17.12
C CYS A 195 9.71 25.80 -18.50
N ALA A 196 10.67 26.65 -18.88
CA ALA A 196 11.29 26.57 -20.19
C ALA A 196 12.14 25.29 -20.32
N SER A 197 12.18 24.69 -21.51
CA SER A 197 12.95 23.45 -21.77
C SER A 197 14.45 23.59 -21.52
N HIS A 198 14.96 24.82 -21.50
CA HIS A 198 16.37 25.15 -21.22
C HIS A 198 16.61 25.55 -19.76
N ALA A 199 15.62 25.44 -18.87
CA ALA A 199 15.80 25.75 -17.46
C ALA A 199 16.90 24.86 -16.85
N ALA A 200 17.87 25.47 -16.16
CA ALA A 200 19.05 24.77 -15.64
C ALA A 200 18.68 23.60 -14.73
N TRP A 201 17.64 23.74 -13.90
CA TRP A 201 17.18 22.70 -12.99
C TRP A 201 16.68 21.44 -13.73
N LEU A 202 16.11 21.58 -14.94
CA LEU A 202 15.67 20.43 -15.75
C LEU A 202 16.86 19.62 -16.27
N GLN A 203 17.88 20.32 -16.77
CA GLN A 203 19.10 19.69 -17.27
C GLN A 203 19.84 18.98 -16.12
N ASP A 204 19.97 19.63 -14.97
CA ASP A 204 20.53 19.05 -13.75
C ASP A 204 19.74 17.82 -13.29
N ALA A 205 18.41 17.90 -13.28
CA ALA A 205 17.54 16.80 -12.88
C ALA A 205 17.71 15.59 -13.79
N ARG A 206 17.75 15.82 -15.10
CA ARG A 206 17.96 14.77 -16.09
C ARG A 206 19.33 14.14 -15.94
N GLN A 207 20.38 14.95 -15.81
CA GLN A 207 21.75 14.48 -15.64
C GLN A 207 21.89 13.61 -14.39
N ARG A 208 21.36 14.06 -13.24
CA ARG A 208 21.39 13.27 -11.99
C ARG A 208 20.67 11.94 -12.11
N ARG A 209 19.59 11.87 -12.90
CA ARG A 209 18.85 10.61 -13.12
C ARG A 209 19.60 9.65 -14.03
N VAL A 210 20.30 10.17 -15.04
CA VAL A 210 21.20 9.35 -15.86
C VAL A 210 22.34 8.80 -15.00
N GLU A 211 22.95 9.65 -14.17
CA GLU A 211 24.02 9.25 -13.24
C GLU A 211 23.53 8.25 -12.18
N SER A 212 22.34 8.46 -11.61
CA SER A 212 21.79 7.54 -10.61
C SER A 212 21.29 6.23 -11.21
N GLY A 213 20.74 6.26 -12.43
CA GLY A 213 20.40 5.08 -13.21
C GLY A 213 21.64 4.24 -13.52
N GLN A 214 22.69 4.89 -14.01
CA GLN A 214 23.99 4.25 -14.25
C GLN A 214 24.56 3.65 -12.96
N LYS A 215 24.54 4.42 -11.86
CA LYS A 215 24.98 3.92 -10.56
C LYS A 215 24.17 2.72 -10.11
N ARG A 216 22.84 2.71 -10.29
CA ARG A 216 22.00 1.56 -9.93
C ARG A 216 22.34 0.33 -10.78
N GLU A 217 22.60 0.50 -12.06
CA GLU A 217 23.05 -0.60 -12.94
C GLU A 217 24.44 -1.10 -12.55
N ASP A 218 25.36 -0.21 -12.24
CA ASP A 218 26.72 -0.54 -11.79
C ASP A 218 26.69 -1.25 -10.43
N ASP A 219 25.90 -0.76 -9.47
CA ASP A 219 25.66 -1.41 -8.19
C ASP A 219 25.04 -2.79 -8.41
N SER A 220 24.04 -2.93 -9.31
CA SER A 220 23.43 -4.22 -9.62
C SER A 220 24.43 -5.20 -10.25
N ARG A 221 25.31 -4.72 -11.14
CA ARG A 221 26.42 -5.51 -11.70
C ARG A 221 27.44 -5.87 -10.63
N TRP A 222 27.73 -4.96 -9.71
CA TRP A 222 28.64 -5.21 -8.60
C TRP A 222 28.07 -6.28 -7.66
N PHE A 223 26.78 -6.20 -7.31
CA PHE A 223 26.09 -7.25 -6.55
C PHE A 223 26.01 -8.58 -7.30
N ALA A 224 25.83 -8.58 -8.62
CA ALA A 224 25.86 -9.81 -9.41
C ALA A 224 27.27 -10.42 -9.54
N ASN A 225 28.32 -9.58 -9.49
CA ASN A 225 29.72 -9.98 -9.60
C ASN A 225 30.39 -10.24 -8.25
N LEU A 226 29.77 -9.82 -7.15
CA LEU A 226 29.98 -10.45 -5.86
C LEU A 226 29.47 -11.88 -6.03
N ALA A 227 30.37 -12.77 -6.49
CA ALA A 227 30.17 -14.18 -6.28
C ALA A 227 29.88 -14.32 -4.80
N ASP A 228 28.65 -14.74 -4.47
CA ASP A 228 28.30 -15.11 -3.11
C ASP A 228 29.34 -16.14 -2.69
N CYS A 229 30.36 -15.71 -1.95
CA CYS A 229 31.44 -16.56 -1.47
C CYS A 229 30.92 -17.49 -0.35
N GLU A 230 29.61 -17.52 -0.12
CA GLU A 230 28.95 -18.53 0.67
C GLU A 230 28.98 -19.82 -0.14
N ALA A 231 29.82 -20.75 0.31
CA ALA A 231 29.79 -22.11 -0.20
C ALA A 231 28.33 -22.59 -0.20
N PRO A 232 27.82 -23.12 -1.33
CA PRO A 232 26.42 -23.45 -1.46
C PRO A 232 26.02 -24.40 -0.33
N MET A 233 25.14 -23.92 0.54
CA MET A 233 24.61 -24.74 1.64
C MET A 233 23.90 -25.95 1.04
N PRO A 234 23.96 -27.13 1.70
CA PRO A 234 23.35 -28.33 1.15
C PRO A 234 21.86 -28.09 0.85
N GLY A 235 21.41 -28.54 -0.31
CA GLY A 235 20.01 -28.49 -0.70
C GLY A 235 19.65 -29.79 -1.41
N GLY A 236 18.38 -29.99 -1.73
CA GLY A 236 17.98 -31.20 -2.43
C GLY A 236 16.54 -31.20 -2.90
N ALA A 237 16.15 -32.34 -3.46
CA ALA A 237 14.77 -32.61 -3.84
C ALA A 237 14.21 -33.73 -2.95
N ILE A 238 12.92 -33.64 -2.67
CA ILE A 238 12.07 -34.71 -2.12
C ILE A 238 10.92 -34.94 -3.12
N ASP A 239 10.08 -35.95 -2.90
CA ASP A 239 9.00 -36.27 -3.82
C ASP A 239 8.02 -35.09 -4.01
N GLY A 240 8.10 -34.44 -5.18
CA GLY A 240 7.29 -33.26 -5.55
C GLY A 240 7.65 -31.95 -4.85
N ALA A 241 8.86 -31.82 -4.26
CA ALA A 241 9.32 -30.55 -3.71
C ALA A 241 10.85 -30.38 -3.77
N VAL A 242 11.31 -29.13 -3.83
CA VAL A 242 12.72 -28.74 -3.74
C VAL A 242 12.92 -27.99 -2.44
N TRP A 243 14.02 -28.24 -1.75
CA TRP A 243 14.36 -27.53 -0.52
C TRP A 243 15.76 -26.92 -0.57
N LYS A 244 15.90 -25.77 0.08
CA LYS A 244 17.14 -25.02 0.26
C LYS A 244 17.25 -24.62 1.73
N GLN A 245 18.45 -24.29 2.20
CA GLN A 245 18.64 -23.83 3.57
C GLN A 245 19.60 -22.64 3.63
N SER A 246 19.37 -21.78 4.62
CA SER A 246 20.34 -20.83 5.16
C SER A 246 20.92 -21.37 6.47
N ASP A 247 21.67 -20.57 7.20
CA ASP A 247 22.17 -20.94 8.54
C ASP A 247 21.03 -21.20 9.53
N ASP A 248 19.96 -20.42 9.46
CA ASP A 248 18.85 -20.36 10.43
C ASP A 248 17.52 -20.91 9.91
N GLU A 249 17.34 -21.02 8.60
CA GLU A 249 16.05 -21.39 7.99
C GLU A 249 16.19 -22.48 6.92
N ILE A 250 15.08 -23.14 6.64
CA ILE A 250 14.93 -24.11 5.55
C ILE A 250 13.66 -23.77 4.78
N ASP A 251 13.82 -23.51 3.48
CA ASP A 251 12.71 -23.27 2.57
C ASP A 251 12.41 -24.53 1.77
N ILE A 252 11.14 -24.97 1.80
CA ILE A 252 10.63 -26.11 1.05
C ILE A 252 9.57 -25.62 0.08
N CYS A 253 9.82 -25.76 -1.22
CA CYS A 253 8.92 -25.37 -2.28
C CYS A 253 8.32 -26.61 -2.94
N PHE A 254 7.01 -26.83 -2.76
CA PHE A 254 6.29 -27.90 -3.43
C PHE A 254 5.90 -27.50 -4.85
N ASP A 255 6.00 -28.45 -5.78
CA ASP A 255 5.68 -28.24 -7.18
C ASP A 255 4.22 -27.84 -7.40
N ALA A 256 3.96 -27.03 -8.43
CA ALA A 256 2.63 -26.53 -8.72
C ALA A 256 1.63 -27.61 -9.21
N GLY A 257 2.14 -28.74 -9.74
CA GLY A 257 1.32 -29.78 -10.37
C GLY A 257 0.15 -30.29 -9.52
N PRO A 258 0.41 -30.78 -8.29
CA PRO A 258 -0.65 -31.20 -7.36
C PRO A 258 -1.69 -30.13 -7.03
N PHE A 259 -1.33 -28.85 -7.03
CA PHE A 259 -2.20 -27.73 -6.63
C PHE A 259 -3.03 -27.18 -7.80
N ALA A 260 -2.42 -27.06 -8.97
CA ALA A 260 -3.06 -26.52 -10.17
C ALA A 260 -4.21 -27.43 -10.65
N GLY A 261 -4.03 -28.75 -10.60
CA GLY A 261 -5.04 -29.72 -11.04
C GLY A 261 -6.37 -29.63 -10.30
N ILE A 262 -6.37 -29.17 -9.05
CA ILE A 262 -7.57 -29.08 -8.21
C ILE A 262 -8.03 -27.65 -7.92
N ARG A 263 -7.34 -26.65 -8.52
CA ARG A 263 -7.50 -25.22 -8.21
C ARG A 263 -7.50 -24.97 -6.70
N ALA A 264 -6.44 -25.45 -6.04
CA ALA A 264 -6.34 -25.43 -4.59
C ALA A 264 -6.52 -24.01 -4.02
N THR A 265 -7.24 -23.92 -2.89
CA THR A 265 -7.35 -22.70 -2.08
C THR A 265 -6.64 -22.91 -0.74
N ARG A 266 -6.39 -21.83 0.00
CA ARG A 266 -5.76 -21.92 1.34
C ARG A 266 -6.48 -22.88 2.30
N ARG A 267 -7.80 -23.05 2.16
CA ARG A 267 -8.61 -23.95 3.00
C ARG A 267 -8.35 -25.43 2.72
N ASP A 268 -7.80 -25.74 1.56
CA ASP A 268 -7.54 -27.10 1.09
C ASP A 268 -6.19 -27.65 1.60
N ILE A 269 -5.36 -26.78 2.18
CA ILE A 269 -4.00 -27.05 2.60
C ILE A 269 -3.95 -27.11 4.13
N ASN A 270 -3.45 -28.22 4.67
CA ASN A 270 -3.18 -28.38 6.08
C ASN A 270 -1.69 -28.66 6.27
N VAL A 271 -0.98 -27.69 6.84
CA VAL A 271 0.43 -27.78 7.21
C VAL A 271 0.53 -27.83 8.72
N GLN A 272 1.19 -28.86 9.24
CA GLN A 272 1.49 -28.99 10.66
C GLN A 272 2.97 -29.30 10.82
N TYR A 273 3.64 -28.53 11.67
CA TYR A 273 5.03 -28.76 12.04
C TYR A 273 5.13 -28.89 13.55
N THR A 274 5.92 -29.84 14.00
CA THR A 274 6.36 -29.97 15.39
C THR A 274 7.87 -29.84 15.43
N LYS A 275 8.48 -29.94 16.62
CA LYS A 275 9.94 -29.83 16.78
C LYS A 275 10.75 -30.71 15.82
N ARG A 276 10.24 -31.88 15.41
CA ARG A 276 10.96 -32.82 14.55
C ARG A 276 10.12 -33.45 13.44
N THR A 277 8.91 -32.96 13.19
CA THR A 277 8.04 -33.57 12.17
C THR A 277 7.40 -32.51 11.31
N LEU A 278 7.30 -32.79 10.01
CA LEU A 278 6.55 -31.99 9.04
C LEU A 278 5.44 -32.84 8.43
N PHE A 279 4.22 -32.32 8.47
CA PHE A 279 3.04 -32.91 7.88
C PHE A 279 2.36 -31.90 6.96
N VAL A 280 2.26 -32.23 5.68
CA VAL A 280 1.62 -31.42 4.63
C VAL A 280 0.57 -32.26 3.94
N ARG A 281 -0.69 -31.80 3.99
CA ARG A 281 -1.84 -32.48 3.38
C ARG A 281 -2.62 -31.52 2.49
N LEU A 282 -2.97 -31.97 1.28
CA LEU A 282 -3.75 -31.26 0.29
C LEU A 282 -5.03 -32.07 -0.05
N ARG A 283 -6.21 -31.54 0.29
CA ARG A 283 -7.53 -32.19 0.05
C ARG A 283 -7.54 -33.71 0.29
N GLY A 284 -7.06 -34.14 1.45
CA GLY A 284 -7.06 -35.56 1.78
C GLY A 284 -5.76 -36.30 1.42
N ARG A 285 -5.05 -35.89 0.36
CA ARG A 285 -3.76 -36.46 -0.06
C ARG A 285 -2.63 -35.91 0.80
N VAL A 286 -1.79 -36.79 1.33
CA VAL A 286 -0.58 -36.41 2.07
C VAL A 286 0.52 -36.13 1.04
N LEU A 287 1.08 -34.92 1.06
CA LEU A 287 2.21 -34.53 0.21
C LEU A 287 3.54 -34.80 0.92
N CYS A 288 3.60 -34.59 2.23
CA CYS A 288 4.78 -34.88 3.04
C CYS A 288 4.36 -35.31 4.45
N ASN A 289 4.94 -36.39 4.95
CA ASN A 289 4.78 -36.83 6.34
C ASN A 289 6.10 -37.46 6.81
N ALA A 290 6.96 -36.64 7.40
CA ALA A 290 8.35 -37.01 7.62
C ALA A 290 8.88 -36.52 8.98
N GLU A 291 9.82 -37.30 9.53
CA GLU A 291 10.69 -36.86 10.61
C GLU A 291 11.84 -36.04 10.01
N LEU A 292 11.99 -34.79 10.45
CA LEU A 292 13.01 -33.85 10.00
C LEU A 292 14.41 -34.27 10.50
N ALA A 293 15.46 -33.88 9.76
CA ALA A 293 16.84 -34.22 10.13
C ALA A 293 17.33 -33.52 11.40
N GLY A 294 16.82 -32.32 11.69
CA GLY A 294 17.10 -31.58 12.91
C GLY A 294 15.85 -31.03 13.59
N GLU A 295 16.07 -30.30 14.68
CA GLU A 295 15.00 -29.63 15.42
C GLU A 295 14.67 -28.27 14.83
N VAL A 296 13.38 -27.95 14.77
CA VAL A 296 12.85 -26.66 14.32
C VAL A 296 12.06 -26.00 15.46
N ASP A 297 12.03 -24.67 15.48
CA ASP A 297 11.15 -23.92 16.35
C ASP A 297 9.77 -23.74 15.69
N PRO A 298 8.71 -24.42 16.18
CA PRO A 298 7.38 -24.31 15.57
C PRO A 298 6.80 -22.89 15.63
N GLN A 299 7.25 -22.03 16.55
CA GLN A 299 6.75 -20.65 16.62
C GLN A 299 7.32 -19.77 15.50
N GLY A 300 8.54 -20.07 15.03
CA GLY A 300 9.19 -19.38 13.90
C GLY A 300 8.87 -19.97 12.54
N CYS A 301 8.29 -21.17 12.48
CA CYS A 301 7.90 -21.80 11.21
C CYS A 301 6.65 -21.13 10.63
N CYS A 302 6.60 -20.99 9.31
CA CYS A 302 5.42 -20.49 8.60
C CYS A 302 5.27 -21.15 7.22
N TRP A 303 4.12 -20.91 6.57
CA TRP A 303 3.90 -21.36 5.20
C TRP A 303 3.09 -20.33 4.42
N THR A 304 3.37 -20.23 3.13
CA THR A 304 2.71 -19.32 2.18
C THR A 304 2.24 -20.11 0.97
N PHE A 305 1.09 -19.71 0.43
CA PHE A 305 0.55 -20.30 -0.79
C PHE A 305 0.25 -19.19 -1.79
N ASP A 306 0.98 -19.21 -2.89
CA ASP A 306 0.77 -18.31 -4.01
C ASP A 306 -0.31 -18.90 -4.93
N ARG A 307 -1.45 -18.21 -5.00
CA ARG A 307 -2.60 -18.65 -5.81
C ARG A 307 -2.34 -18.51 -7.30
N ASP A 308 -1.52 -17.55 -7.72
CA ASP A 308 -1.28 -17.26 -9.12
C ASP A 308 -0.28 -18.27 -9.70
N ARG A 309 0.70 -18.68 -8.89
CA ARG A 309 1.71 -19.69 -9.24
C ARG A 309 1.35 -21.12 -8.83
N TYR A 310 0.27 -21.29 -8.05
CA TYR A 310 -0.10 -22.56 -7.41
C TYR A 310 1.05 -23.21 -6.62
N ALA A 311 1.91 -22.40 -6.00
CA ALA A 311 3.11 -22.86 -5.30
C ALA A 311 2.91 -22.76 -3.78
N LEU A 312 3.24 -23.85 -3.06
CA LEU A 312 3.28 -23.88 -1.60
C LEU A 312 4.74 -23.80 -1.14
N GLN A 313 5.06 -22.77 -0.36
CA GLN A 313 6.34 -22.63 0.32
C GLN A 313 6.16 -22.84 1.82
N VAL A 314 6.99 -23.70 2.41
CA VAL A 314 7.07 -23.94 3.85
C VAL A 314 8.45 -23.51 4.33
N THR A 315 8.50 -22.57 5.26
CA THR A 315 9.73 -22.06 5.85
C THR A 315 9.85 -22.60 7.27
N LEU A 316 10.90 -23.36 7.53
CA LEU A 316 11.19 -23.97 8.83
C LEU A 316 12.33 -23.20 9.52
N CYS A 317 12.07 -22.65 10.70
CA CYS A 317 13.10 -22.02 11.52
C CYS A 317 13.87 -23.08 12.32
N LYS A 318 15.17 -23.23 12.08
CA LYS A 318 16.02 -24.19 12.77
C LYS A 318 16.19 -23.78 14.23
N SER A 319 16.12 -24.75 15.15
CA SER A 319 16.45 -24.47 16.56
C SER A 319 17.95 -24.27 16.81
N ARG A 320 18.81 -24.67 15.86
CA ARG A 320 20.27 -24.52 15.92
C ARG A 320 20.83 -24.24 14.53
N ALA A 321 21.77 -23.29 14.44
CA ALA A 321 22.47 -22.94 13.21
C ALA A 321 23.44 -24.07 12.77
N THR A 322 22.87 -25.11 12.17
CA THR A 322 23.58 -26.29 11.70
C THR A 322 23.12 -26.61 10.29
N ALA A 323 24.07 -26.91 9.40
CA ALA A 323 23.75 -27.35 8.04
C ALA A 323 23.15 -28.76 8.08
N TRP A 324 22.05 -28.96 7.37
CA TRP A 324 21.38 -30.26 7.24
C TRP A 324 21.82 -30.90 5.93
N GLU A 325 22.46 -32.07 5.97
CA GLU A 325 22.82 -32.82 4.75
C GLU A 325 21.61 -33.37 4.00
N ARG A 326 20.46 -33.47 4.68
CA ARG A 326 19.19 -33.95 4.13
C ARG A 326 18.03 -33.33 4.90
N LEU A 327 16.89 -33.14 4.25
CA LEU A 327 15.68 -32.63 4.89
C LEU A 327 15.02 -33.67 5.81
N ILE A 328 14.88 -34.91 5.31
CA ILE A 328 14.12 -35.98 5.94
C ILE A 328 15.07 -37.02 6.55
N ARG A 329 14.90 -37.29 7.84
CA ARG A 329 15.60 -38.37 8.56
C ARG A 329 14.98 -39.73 8.26
N ARG A 330 13.65 -39.80 8.36
CA ARG A 330 12.85 -41.00 8.18
C ARG A 330 11.44 -40.61 7.76
N GLU A 331 10.90 -41.31 6.77
CA GLU A 331 9.48 -41.19 6.45
C GLU A 331 8.66 -41.84 7.56
N VAL A 332 7.66 -41.12 8.07
CA VAL A 332 6.76 -41.67 9.07
C VAL A 332 5.72 -42.46 8.30
N PRO A 333 5.69 -43.81 8.39
CA PRO A 333 4.66 -44.58 7.72
C PRO A 333 3.33 -44.08 8.25
N GLY A 334 2.53 -43.48 7.37
CA GLY A 334 1.20 -43.02 7.73
C GLY A 334 0.49 -44.20 8.37
N LYS A 335 0.01 -44.06 9.61
CA LYS A 335 -0.95 -45.00 10.17
C LYS A 335 -2.11 -44.99 9.21
N GLY A 336 -2.16 -45.98 8.32
CA GLY A 336 -3.13 -46.04 7.23
C GLY A 336 -4.51 -45.86 7.82
N HIS A 337 -5.04 -44.64 7.74
CA HIS A 337 -6.47 -44.47 7.71
C HIS A 337 -6.85 -45.12 6.41
N GLY A 338 -7.29 -46.38 6.50
CA GLY A 338 -7.77 -47.15 5.37
C GLY A 338 -8.88 -46.36 4.71
N HIS A 339 -8.50 -45.55 3.73
CA HIS A 339 -9.40 -45.06 2.70
C HIS A 339 -9.76 -46.32 1.93
N LYS A 340 -10.82 -47.01 2.37
CA LYS A 340 -11.61 -47.83 1.46
C LYS A 340 -11.94 -46.90 0.31
N GLU A 341 -11.48 -47.27 -0.88
CA GLU A 341 -11.87 -46.68 -2.14
C GLU A 341 -13.40 -46.77 -2.22
N VAL A 342 -14.10 -45.72 -1.79
CA VAL A 342 -15.55 -45.63 -1.89
C VAL A 342 -15.86 -45.28 -3.34
N GLN A 343 -16.16 -46.32 -4.12
CA GLN A 343 -16.94 -46.17 -5.34
C GLN A 343 -18.24 -45.46 -4.98
N SER A 344 -18.45 -44.29 -5.55
CA SER A 344 -19.61 -43.44 -5.32
C SER A 344 -20.88 -44.09 -5.88
N ASN A 345 -21.73 -44.60 -4.99
CA ASN A 345 -23.17 -44.71 -5.21
C ASN A 345 -23.87 -44.13 -3.97
N PHE A 346 -24.54 -42.98 -4.13
CA PHE A 346 -25.42 -42.39 -3.14
C PHE A 346 -26.72 -43.22 -3.02
N PRO A 347 -27.30 -43.38 -1.81
CA PRO A 347 -28.31 -42.40 -1.37
C PRO A 347 -28.39 -42.09 0.14
N ALA A 348 -28.96 -40.89 0.37
CA ALA A 348 -29.78 -40.32 1.46
C ALA A 348 -29.77 -40.83 2.93
N CYS A 349 -29.67 -39.82 3.82
CA CYS A 349 -30.32 -39.60 5.13
C CYS A 349 -30.06 -40.55 6.31
N ALA A 350 -29.47 -40.00 7.38
CA ALA A 350 -30.10 -39.95 8.71
C ALA A 350 -29.33 -39.00 9.66
N ALA A 351 -30.10 -38.16 10.37
CA ALA A 351 -29.66 -37.30 11.45
C ALA A 351 -29.44 -38.09 12.74
N VAL A 352 -28.43 -37.72 13.53
CA VAL A 352 -28.29 -38.12 14.94
C VAL A 352 -27.74 -36.95 15.75
N GLU A 353 -28.48 -36.59 16.79
CA GLU A 353 -28.13 -35.67 17.87
C GLU A 353 -27.09 -36.26 18.82
N CYS A 354 -26.27 -35.40 19.41
CA CYS A 354 -25.68 -35.44 20.77
C CYS A 354 -24.55 -34.40 20.79
N GLY A 355 -24.28 -33.58 21.80
CA GLY A 355 -24.72 -33.48 23.18
C GLY A 355 -23.66 -32.60 23.86
N GLY A 356 -24.09 -31.53 24.54
CA GLY A 356 -23.18 -30.51 25.06
C GLY A 356 -22.32 -30.96 26.24
N ARG A 357 -21.15 -30.33 26.41
CA ARG A 357 -20.48 -30.17 27.72
C ARG A 357 -19.80 -28.82 27.85
N ARG A 358 -20.15 -28.15 28.95
CA ARG A 358 -19.56 -26.93 29.51
C ARG A 358 -18.19 -27.21 30.13
N SER A 359 -17.28 -26.23 30.11
CA SER A 359 -16.35 -25.88 31.21
C SER A 359 -15.69 -24.54 30.86
N LYS A 360 -16.08 -23.47 31.56
CA LYS A 360 -15.47 -22.88 32.77
C LYS A 360 -14.36 -21.87 32.46
N SER A 361 -14.77 -20.62 32.60
CA SER A 361 -14.00 -19.39 32.80
C SER A 361 -12.92 -19.53 33.89
N LEU A 362 -11.76 -18.90 33.67
CA LEU A 362 -10.95 -18.38 34.76
C LEU A 362 -10.37 -17.00 34.37
N LEU A 363 -10.94 -15.98 35.00
CA LEU A 363 -10.44 -14.62 35.10
C LEU A 363 -9.31 -14.59 36.14
N ILE A 364 -8.13 -14.07 35.77
CA ILE A 364 -7.27 -13.31 36.70
C ILE A 364 -6.62 -12.17 35.91
N GLY A 365 -7.02 -10.95 36.23
CA GLY A 365 -6.28 -9.75 35.83
C GLY A 365 -5.25 -9.35 36.87
N ARG A 366 -4.25 -8.55 36.46
CA ARG A 366 -3.80 -7.39 37.23
C ARG A 366 -2.93 -6.45 36.40
N ARG A 367 -3.30 -5.17 36.49
CA ARG A 367 -2.58 -3.98 36.05
C ARG A 367 -1.42 -3.65 36.98
N GLN A 368 -0.31 -3.18 36.41
CA GLN A 368 0.60 -2.12 36.89
C GLN A 368 1.12 -1.47 35.58
N GLY A 369 1.07 -0.17 35.32
CA GLY A 369 1.26 0.99 36.18
C GLY A 369 2.57 1.65 35.78
N PHE A 370 2.59 2.47 34.73
CA PHE A 370 3.71 3.35 34.41
C PHE A 370 3.21 4.76 34.11
N ALA A 371 3.68 5.68 34.94
CA ALA A 371 3.54 7.12 34.84
C ALA A 371 4.84 7.68 34.25
N GLU A 372 4.73 8.57 33.28
CA GLU A 372 5.69 9.58 32.80
C GLU A 372 5.22 10.00 31.40
N GLY A 373 5.31 11.22 30.91
CA GLY A 373 5.89 12.47 31.35
C GLY A 373 5.63 13.44 30.19
N ARG A 374 5.28 14.70 30.50
CA ARG A 374 4.89 15.71 29.49
C ARG A 374 6.02 15.96 28.48
N ARG A 375 5.84 15.59 27.21
CA ARG A 375 6.55 16.17 26.05
C ARG A 375 5.68 16.13 24.79
N GLY A 376 5.68 17.25 24.05
CA GLY A 376 5.50 17.29 22.60
C GLY A 376 4.07 17.28 22.05
N THR A 377 3.43 18.45 21.96
CA THR A 377 2.23 18.67 21.12
C THR A 377 2.48 18.42 19.62
N CYS A 378 3.74 18.41 19.15
CA CYS A 378 4.09 18.07 17.77
C CYS A 378 4.04 16.55 17.45
N MET A 379 4.34 15.66 18.42
CA MET A 379 4.25 14.21 18.15
C MET A 379 2.81 13.72 17.98
N LYS A 380 1.84 14.38 18.62
CA LYS A 380 0.43 14.01 18.51
C LYS A 380 -0.11 14.18 17.08
N PHE A 381 0.44 15.13 16.32
CA PHE A 381 0.02 15.40 14.95
C PHE A 381 0.52 14.32 13.98
N VAL A 382 1.81 13.96 14.06
CA VAL A 382 2.40 12.88 13.26
C VAL A 382 1.78 11.53 13.63
N VAL A 383 1.56 11.27 14.92
CA VAL A 383 0.94 10.03 15.39
C VAL A 383 -0.53 9.93 14.93
N CYS A 384 -1.30 11.01 14.96
CA CYS A 384 -2.68 10.99 14.42
C CYS A 384 -2.71 10.76 12.91
N ILE A 385 -1.82 11.39 12.14
CA ILE A 385 -1.72 11.17 10.68
C ILE A 385 -1.25 9.75 10.39
N CYS A 386 -0.26 9.22 11.12
CA CYS A 386 0.19 7.84 10.97
C CYS A 386 -0.89 6.83 11.36
N ILE A 387 -1.68 7.09 12.41
CA ILE A 387 -2.80 6.22 12.80
C ILE A 387 -3.90 6.27 11.73
N LEU A 388 -4.23 7.44 11.19
CA LEU A 388 -5.21 7.56 10.11
C LEU A 388 -4.71 6.91 8.82
N PHE A 389 -3.44 7.10 8.48
CA PHE A 389 -2.81 6.50 7.29
C PHE A 389 -2.69 4.99 7.44
N CYS A 390 -2.36 4.48 8.63
CA CYS A 390 -2.40 3.05 8.95
C CYS A 390 -3.83 2.50 8.88
N LEU A 391 -4.84 3.22 9.37
CA LEU A 391 -6.25 2.83 9.24
C LEU A 391 -6.67 2.77 7.77
N VAL A 392 -6.34 3.79 6.98
CA VAL A 392 -6.65 3.83 5.54
C VAL A 392 -5.93 2.73 4.77
N LEU A 393 -4.63 2.50 5.05
CA LEU A 393 -3.85 1.43 4.42
C LEU A 393 -4.25 0.03 4.89
N GLN A 394 -4.72 -0.14 6.13
CA GLN A 394 -5.25 -1.43 6.61
C GLN A 394 -6.65 -1.72 6.04
N LEU A 395 -7.41 -0.70 5.68
CA LEU A 395 -8.71 -0.83 5.02
C LEU A 395 -8.58 -1.03 3.49
N GLN A 396 -7.48 -0.61 2.87
CA GLN A 396 -7.29 -0.71 1.41
C GLN A 396 -7.35 -2.16 0.86
N PRO A 397 -6.71 -3.19 1.48
CA PRO A 397 -6.82 -4.58 1.04
C PRO A 397 -8.23 -5.19 1.24
N LEU A 398 -9.04 -4.59 2.12
CA LEU A 398 -10.44 -4.99 2.32
C LEU A 398 -11.33 -4.38 1.22
N LEU A 399 -11.05 -3.15 0.80
CA LEU A 399 -11.77 -2.48 -0.29
C LEU A 399 -11.49 -3.12 -1.67
N GLU A 400 -10.24 -3.50 -1.96
CA GLU A 400 -9.88 -4.16 -3.23
C GLU A 400 -10.49 -5.57 -3.38
N LYS A 401 -10.74 -6.28 -2.28
CA LYS A 401 -11.38 -7.61 -2.30
C LYS A 401 -12.87 -7.56 -2.67
N PHE A 402 -13.54 -6.44 -2.46
CA PHE A 402 -14.98 -6.28 -2.76
C PHE A 402 -15.25 -5.68 -4.15
N SER A 403 -14.33 -4.89 -4.70
CA SER A 403 -14.46 -4.36 -6.08
C SER A 403 -14.58 -5.46 -7.13
N VAL A 404 -13.93 -6.62 -6.92
CA VAL A 404 -14.00 -7.79 -7.81
C VAL A 404 -15.33 -8.55 -7.72
N GLN A 405 -16.11 -8.39 -6.64
CA GLN A 405 -17.42 -9.05 -6.49
C GLN A 405 -18.59 -8.28 -7.11
N CYS A 406 -18.45 -6.98 -7.37
CA CYS A 406 -19.54 -6.16 -7.90
C CYS A 406 -19.66 -6.11 -9.43
N THR A 407 -18.73 -6.70 -10.19
CA THR A 407 -18.79 -6.75 -11.67
C THR A 407 -19.53 -7.97 -12.22
N ALA A 408 -20.09 -8.83 -11.36
CA ALA A 408 -20.79 -10.05 -11.75
C ALA A 408 -22.29 -10.04 -11.41
N SER A 409 -23.01 -8.95 -11.68
CA SER A 409 -24.48 -8.98 -11.79
C SER A 409 -25.03 -7.70 -12.42
N THR A 410 -25.19 -7.69 -13.74
CA THR A 410 -26.23 -6.91 -14.46
C THR A 410 -26.14 -7.24 -15.95
N SER A 411 -26.75 -8.35 -16.35
CA SER A 411 -27.24 -8.55 -17.71
C SER A 411 -28.74 -8.82 -17.63
N ASP A 412 -29.46 -8.32 -18.64
CA ASP A 412 -30.91 -8.41 -18.86
C ASP A 412 -31.77 -7.31 -18.22
N GLN A 413 -31.97 -6.24 -18.98
CA GLN A 413 -33.30 -5.95 -19.57
C GLN A 413 -33.16 -4.94 -20.72
N GLY A 414 -33.70 -5.31 -21.88
CA GLY A 414 -33.66 -4.52 -23.11
C GLY A 414 -34.77 -3.47 -23.20
N VAL A 415 -34.53 -2.44 -24.00
CA VAL A 415 -35.56 -1.60 -24.59
C VAL A 415 -35.17 -1.22 -26.03
N ALA A 416 -36.09 -1.60 -26.93
CA ALA A 416 -36.46 -1.05 -28.23
C ALA A 416 -35.47 -0.20 -29.06
N ALA A 417 -35.22 -0.73 -30.26
CA ALA A 417 -34.59 -0.07 -31.39
C ALA A 417 -35.43 1.10 -31.96
N SER A 418 -34.76 2.21 -32.27
CA SER A 418 -35.18 3.15 -33.31
C SER A 418 -33.95 3.61 -34.12
N LYS A 419 -34.15 3.71 -35.43
CA LYS A 419 -33.12 3.78 -36.50
C LYS A 419 -32.34 5.11 -36.54
N PRO A 420 -31.14 5.16 -37.13
CA PRO A 420 -30.39 6.39 -37.31
C PRO A 420 -30.81 7.14 -38.58
N PHE A 421 -30.93 8.45 -38.45
CA PHE A 421 -31.01 9.43 -39.55
C PHE A 421 -29.59 9.94 -39.82
N CYS A 422 -29.16 9.88 -41.08
CA CYS A 422 -27.90 10.45 -41.58
C CYS A 422 -28.19 11.79 -42.29
N GLY A 423 -27.31 12.79 -42.14
CA GLY A 423 -27.30 14.05 -42.90
C GLY A 423 -26.60 15.17 -42.12
N TRP A 424 -25.28 15.36 -42.29
CA TRP A 424 -24.61 16.36 -43.16
C TRP A 424 -24.53 17.79 -42.54
N PRO A 425 -23.57 18.66 -42.93
CA PRO A 425 -22.44 18.49 -43.85
C PRO A 425 -21.05 18.44 -43.17
#